data_AF-A0A7K3ZZW9-F1
#
_entry.id   AF-A0A7K3ZZW9-F1
#
_cell.length_a   1.000
_cell.length_b   1.000
_cell.length_c   1.000
_cell.angle_alpha   90.00
_cell.angle_beta   90.00
_cell.angle_gamma   90.00
#
_symmetry.space_group_name_H-M   'P 1'
#
loop_
_entity.id
_entity.type
_entity.pdbx_description
1 polymer ?
#
loop_
_entity_poly.entity_id
_entity_poly.type
_entity_poly.pdbx_seq_one_letter_code
_entity_poly.pdbx_strand_id
1 'polypeptide(L)'
;MEINGVTIEDTFAEGFPIKVARVTITAVTEHWAMVAAQEATGFGTSVIGCSAEAGIECILGGDETPDERPGVNILICNMSYKNLESSMLNRLGQCVLTAPTTAAFNGMQEAEKQFDT
;
A
#
# COMPACT_ATOMS: atom_id res chain seq x y z
N MET A 1 10.23 -4.78 -31.65
CA MET A 1 11.39 -5.05 -30.77
C MET A 1 11.38 -6.53 -30.39
N GLU A 2 12.51 -7.14 -30.00
CA GLU A 2 12.51 -8.49 -29.42
C GLU A 2 13.31 -8.51 -28.12
N ILE A 3 12.80 -9.20 -27.10
CA ILE A 3 13.48 -9.44 -25.82
C ILE A 3 13.45 -10.94 -25.56
N ASN A 4 14.63 -11.55 -25.40
CA ASN A 4 14.79 -13.00 -25.21
C ASN A 4 14.08 -13.86 -26.29
N GLY A 5 14.05 -13.38 -27.54
CA GLY A 5 13.38 -14.04 -28.66
C GLY A 5 11.85 -13.93 -28.66
N VAL A 6 11.25 -13.14 -27.76
CA VAL A 6 9.83 -12.82 -27.75
C VAL A 6 9.61 -11.47 -28.41
N THR A 7 8.71 -11.44 -29.40
CA THR A 7 8.31 -10.20 -30.06
C THR A 7 7.57 -9.28 -29.10
N ILE A 8 8.06 -8.04 -29.00
CA ILE A 8 7.39 -6.94 -28.31
C ILE A 8 6.67 -6.11 -29.36
N GLU A 9 5.35 -6.10 -29.28
CA GLU A 9 4.47 -5.30 -30.12
C GLU A 9 4.77 -3.81 -29.96
N ASP A 10 4.85 -3.08 -31.08
CA ASP A 10 5.05 -1.63 -31.10
C ASP A 10 3.71 -0.93 -30.84
N THR A 11 3.33 -0.90 -29.56
CA THR A 11 2.07 -0.37 -29.06
C THR A 11 2.29 0.29 -27.70
N PHE A 12 1.23 0.75 -27.05
CA PHE A 12 1.30 1.45 -25.77
C PHE A 12 0.25 0.95 -24.77
N ALA A 13 0.49 1.24 -23.49
CA ALA A 13 -0.48 1.08 -22.42
C ALA A 13 -1.03 2.45 -22.00
N GLU A 14 -2.35 2.58 -21.88
CA GLU A 14 -3.00 3.81 -21.43
C GLU A 14 -3.28 3.73 -19.92
N GLY A 15 -2.64 4.61 -19.15
CA GLY A 15 -2.86 4.74 -17.70
C GLY A 15 -3.88 5.82 -17.37
N PHE A 16 -4.46 5.74 -16.17
CA PHE A 16 -5.45 6.70 -15.68
C PHE A 16 -4.97 7.37 -14.39
N PRO A 17 -5.33 8.64 -14.16
CA PRO A 17 -4.99 9.32 -12.92
C PRO A 17 -5.75 8.72 -11.74
N ILE A 18 -5.02 8.43 -10.66
CA ILE A 18 -5.58 7.90 -9.40
C ILE A 18 -4.90 8.61 -8.21
N LYS A 19 -5.56 8.61 -7.05
CA LYS A 19 -4.97 9.09 -5.79
C LYS A 19 -4.37 7.91 -5.05
N VAL A 20 -3.15 8.08 -4.54
CA VAL A 20 -2.39 7.01 -3.89
C VAL A 20 -1.94 7.50 -2.52
N ALA A 21 -2.05 6.64 -1.52
CA ALA A 21 -1.40 6.78 -0.24
C ALA A 21 -0.44 5.61 -0.03
N ARG A 22 0.68 5.88 0.64
CA ARG A 22 1.65 4.87 1.06
C ARG A 22 1.69 4.82 2.57
N VAL A 23 1.59 3.61 3.11
CA VAL A 23 1.66 3.36 4.55
C VAL A 23 2.77 2.35 4.81
N THR A 24 3.61 2.65 5.79
CA THR A 24 4.62 1.73 6.30
C THR A 24 4.06 1.02 7.52
N ILE A 25 3.90 -0.30 7.45
CA ILE A 25 3.45 -1.13 8.57
C ILE A 25 4.66 -1.88 9.13
N THR A 26 5.02 -1.65 10.38
CA THR A 26 6.10 -2.41 11.06
C THR A 26 5.52 -3.36 12.09
N ALA A 27 6.27 -4.42 12.42
CA ALA A 27 5.87 -5.39 13.42
C ALA A 27 7.10 -6.04 14.08
N VAL A 28 6.92 -6.88 15.10
CA VAL A 28 8.05 -7.54 15.78
C VAL A 28 8.85 -8.49 14.88
N THR A 29 8.25 -8.95 13.77
CA THR A 29 8.91 -9.76 12.74
C THR A 29 8.31 -9.41 11.37
N GLU A 30 9.06 -9.66 10.30
CA GLU A 30 8.56 -9.55 8.92
C GLU A 30 7.25 -10.33 8.72
N HIS A 31 7.13 -11.53 9.30
CA HIS A 31 5.93 -12.34 9.23
C HIS A 31 4.68 -11.57 9.72
N TRP A 32 4.75 -10.93 10.88
CA TRP A 32 3.62 -10.18 11.44
C TRP A 32 3.31 -8.90 10.65
N ALA A 33 4.32 -8.22 10.11
CA ALA A 33 4.10 -7.07 9.24
C ALA A 33 3.40 -7.49 7.93
N MET A 34 3.82 -8.61 7.35
CA MET A 34 3.22 -9.20 6.16
C MET A 34 1.77 -9.64 6.38
N VAL A 35 1.45 -10.27 7.52
CA VAL A 35 0.07 -10.64 7.87
C VAL A 35 -0.85 -9.43 7.86
N ALA A 36 -0.44 -8.34 8.52
CA ALA A 36 -1.22 -7.10 8.55
C ALA A 36 -1.34 -6.45 7.17
N ALA A 37 -0.24 -6.42 6.40
CA ALA A 37 -0.22 -5.87 5.05
C ALA A 37 -1.12 -6.64 4.09
N GLN A 38 -1.14 -7.97 4.16
CA GLN A 38 -2.02 -8.82 3.34
C GLN A 38 -3.49 -8.58 3.66
N GLU A 39 -3.86 -8.52 4.94
CA GLU A 39 -5.24 -8.24 5.33
C GLU A 39 -5.66 -6.81 4.92
N ALA A 40 -4.80 -5.81 5.17
CA ALA A 40 -5.09 -4.42 4.85
C ALA A 40 -5.20 -4.15 3.33
N THR A 41 -4.53 -4.94 2.49
CA THR A 41 -4.57 -4.82 1.02
C THR A 41 -5.55 -5.80 0.35
N GLY A 42 -6.13 -6.73 1.11
CA GLY A 42 -7.17 -7.66 0.67
C GLY A 42 -8.44 -6.96 0.17
N PHE A 43 -9.24 -7.67 -0.64
CA PHE A 43 -10.43 -7.13 -1.32
C PHE A 43 -10.19 -5.74 -1.93
N GLY A 44 -9.10 -5.63 -2.71
CA GLY A 44 -8.58 -4.38 -3.23
C GLY A 44 -8.06 -4.48 -4.66
N THR A 45 -8.72 -5.22 -5.54
CA THR A 45 -8.19 -5.50 -6.89
C THR A 45 -8.51 -4.43 -7.92
N SER A 46 -9.72 -3.87 -7.90
CA SER A 46 -10.13 -2.83 -8.85
C SER A 46 -11.21 -1.94 -8.26
N VAL A 47 -11.04 -0.62 -8.39
CA VAL A 47 -12.04 0.38 -7.93
C VAL A 47 -13.37 0.30 -8.69
N ILE A 48 -13.46 -0.53 -9.74
CA ILE A 48 -14.71 -0.83 -10.44
C ILE A 48 -15.70 -1.58 -9.53
N GLY A 49 -15.21 -2.43 -8.62
CA GLY A 49 -16.05 -3.24 -7.74
C GLY A 49 -15.53 -3.44 -6.31
N CYS A 50 -14.31 -3.00 -6.02
CA CYS A 50 -13.72 -3.00 -4.68
C CYS A 50 -13.76 -1.60 -4.07
N SER A 51 -13.63 -1.52 -2.74
CA SER A 51 -13.61 -0.23 -2.02
C SER A 51 -12.37 0.62 -2.33
N ALA A 52 -11.28 -0.01 -2.75
CA ALA A 52 -10.03 0.59 -3.16
C ALA A 52 -9.28 -0.35 -4.12
N GLU A 53 -8.23 0.14 -4.76
CA GLU A 53 -7.13 -0.68 -5.25
C GLU A 53 -6.02 -0.67 -4.21
N ALA A 54 -5.45 -1.80 -3.83
CA ALA A 54 -4.41 -1.86 -2.80
C ALA A 54 -3.44 -3.01 -3.03
N GLY A 55 -2.21 -2.84 -2.59
CA GLY A 55 -1.18 -3.85 -2.76
C GLY A 55 0.05 -3.63 -1.89
N ILE A 56 0.83 -4.69 -1.75
CA ILE A 56 2.13 -4.68 -1.08
C ILE A 56 3.16 -4.18 -2.08
N GLU A 57 3.93 -3.17 -1.70
CA GLU A 57 4.97 -2.58 -2.54
C GLU A 57 6.32 -3.26 -2.30
N CYS A 58 6.76 -3.32 -1.04
CA CYS A 58 8.04 -3.92 -0.67
C CYS A 58 8.10 -4.26 0.83
N ILE A 59 9.04 -5.14 1.17
CA ILE A 59 9.49 -5.42 2.54
C ILE A 59 10.63 -4.46 2.88
N LEU A 60 10.72 -4.04 4.14
CA LEU A 60 11.74 -3.14 4.68
C LEU A 60 12.54 -3.81 5.79
N GLY A 61 13.85 -3.55 5.79
CA GLY A 61 14.72 -3.81 6.93
C GLY A 61 14.44 -2.85 8.08
N GLY A 62 14.85 -3.22 9.30
CA GLY A 62 14.67 -2.35 10.47
C GLY A 62 15.41 -1.01 10.31
N ASP A 63 16.55 -1.02 9.62
CA ASP A 63 17.37 0.17 9.30
C ASP A 63 16.67 1.18 8.36
N GLU A 64 15.56 0.79 7.73
CA GLU A 64 14.76 1.64 6.85
C GLU A 64 13.49 2.17 7.53
N THR A 65 13.22 1.78 8.78
CA THR A 65 11.94 2.07 9.46
C THR A 65 12.10 3.02 10.65
N PRO A 66 11.07 3.82 10.98
CA PRO A 66 11.15 4.80 12.06
C PRO A 66 11.35 4.20 13.46
N ASP A 67 10.95 2.95 13.67
CA ASP A 67 11.00 2.27 14.96
C ASP A 67 11.98 1.08 14.99
N GLU A 68 12.87 1.00 14.00
CA GLU A 68 13.94 0.00 13.91
C GLU A 68 13.45 -1.47 13.82
N ARG A 69 12.20 -1.68 13.42
CA ARG A 69 11.56 -3.00 13.29
C ARG A 69 11.34 -3.37 11.83
N PRO A 70 11.35 -4.66 11.46
CA PRO A 70 11.02 -5.06 10.10
C PRO A 70 9.63 -4.56 9.70
N GLY A 71 9.48 -4.14 8.45
CA GLY A 71 8.25 -3.52 7.97
C GLY A 71 7.88 -3.88 6.55
N VAL A 72 6.71 -3.41 6.13
CA VAL A 72 6.15 -3.58 4.79
C VAL A 72 5.53 -2.25 4.37
N ASN A 73 5.89 -1.77 3.18
CA ASN A 73 5.16 -0.68 2.55
C ASN A 73 3.96 -1.23 1.78
N ILE A 74 2.81 -0.59 1.97
CA ILE A 74 1.61 -0.83 1.19
C ILE A 74 1.19 0.44 0.46
N LEU A 75 0.54 0.25 -0.69
CA LEU A 75 -0.14 1.30 -1.45
C LEU A 75 -1.65 1.08 -1.36
N ILE A 76 -2.39 2.16 -1.13
CA ILE A 76 -3.86 2.21 -1.21
C ILE A 76 -4.22 3.31 -2.21
N CYS A 77 -5.09 2.97 -3.15
CA CYS A 77 -5.42 3.77 -4.31
C CYS A 77 -6.93 3.98 -4.40
N ASN A 78 -7.36 5.20 -4.75
CA ASN A 78 -8.77 5.51 -4.98
C ASN A 78 -8.94 6.69 -5.95
N MET A 79 -10.13 6.84 -6.54
CA MET A 79 -10.43 7.88 -7.54
C MET A 79 -10.47 9.30 -6.95
N SER A 80 -10.68 9.45 -5.64
CA SER A 80 -10.72 10.76 -4.98
C SER A 80 -10.02 10.71 -3.62
N TYR A 81 -9.52 11.87 -3.16
CA TYR A 81 -8.88 11.97 -1.84
C TYR A 81 -9.84 11.62 -0.69
N LYS A 82 -11.13 11.98 -0.80
CA LYS A 82 -12.14 11.63 0.20
C LYS A 82 -12.33 10.11 0.32
N ASN A 83 -12.41 9.41 -0.80
CA ASN A 83 -12.56 7.95 -0.79
C ASN A 83 -11.27 7.26 -0.37
N LEU A 84 -10.11 7.82 -0.73
CA LEU A 84 -8.81 7.33 -0.29
C LEU A 84 -8.68 7.42 1.23
N GLU A 85 -8.98 8.58 1.82
CA GLU A 85 -9.01 8.78 3.28
C GLU A 85 -9.93 7.78 3.98
N SER A 86 -11.16 7.61 3.47
CA SER A 86 -12.09 6.62 3.99
C SER A 86 -11.58 5.18 3.86
N SER A 87 -10.89 4.86 2.77
CA SER A 87 -10.29 3.53 2.55
C SER A 87 -9.14 3.28 3.52
N MET A 88 -8.28 4.27 3.73
CA MET A 88 -7.20 4.19 4.71
C MET A 88 -7.74 4.01 6.12
N LEU A 89 -8.72 4.82 6.55
CA LEU A 89 -9.26 4.74 7.92
C LEU A 89 -9.83 3.35 8.21
N ASN A 90 -10.61 2.80 7.28
CA ASN A 90 -11.20 1.48 7.43
C ASN A 90 -10.14 0.37 7.41
N ARG A 91 -9.20 0.41 6.46
CA ARG A 91 -8.17 -0.65 6.32
C ARG A 91 -7.17 -0.60 7.46
N LEU A 92 -6.66 0.57 7.84
CA LEU A 92 -5.75 0.69 8.98
C LEU A 92 -6.46 0.39 10.30
N GLY A 93 -7.67 0.92 10.50
CA GLY A 93 -8.43 0.70 11.74
C GLY A 93 -8.92 -0.74 11.94
N GLN A 94 -9.23 -1.47 10.87
CA GLN A 94 -9.80 -2.83 10.98
C GLN A 94 -8.82 -3.96 10.65
N CYS A 95 -7.71 -3.67 9.96
CA CYS A 95 -6.75 -4.69 9.55
C CYS A 95 -5.35 -4.49 10.15
N VAL A 96 -4.96 -3.25 10.48
CA VAL A 96 -3.61 -2.96 11.04
C VAL A 96 -3.67 -2.76 12.55
N LEU A 97 -4.53 -1.87 13.06
CA LEU A 97 -4.73 -1.65 14.50
C LEU A 97 -5.09 -2.94 15.25
N THR A 98 -5.81 -3.84 14.60
CA THR A 98 -6.26 -5.13 15.14
C THR A 98 -5.20 -6.24 14.99
N ALA A 99 -4.18 -6.03 14.16
CA ALA A 99 -3.14 -7.01 13.91
C ALA A 99 -2.11 -7.04 15.04
N PRO A 100 -1.55 -8.22 15.39
CA PRO A 100 -0.58 -8.32 16.47
C PRO A 100 0.69 -7.49 16.21
N THR A 101 1.10 -6.72 17.21
CA THR A 101 2.40 -6.02 17.30
C THR A 101 2.62 -4.87 16.32
N THR A 102 1.62 -4.51 15.51
CA THR A 102 1.80 -3.55 14.43
C THR A 102 1.98 -2.11 14.91
N ALA A 103 2.73 -1.33 14.12
CA ALA A 103 2.63 0.13 14.09
C ALA A 103 2.46 0.57 12.63
N ALA A 104 1.75 1.67 12.41
CA ALA A 104 1.56 2.27 11.08
C ALA A 104 2.22 3.66 11.03
N PHE A 105 3.05 3.89 10.02
CA PHE A 105 3.76 5.15 9.80
C PHE A 105 3.45 5.71 8.41
N ASN A 106 3.66 7.03 8.28
CA ASN A 106 3.51 7.73 7.01
C ASN A 106 4.63 7.35 6.04
N GLY A 107 4.26 6.72 4.91
CA GLY A 107 5.20 6.35 3.84
C GLY A 107 5.48 7.47 2.82
N MET A 108 4.82 8.62 2.93
CA MET A 108 4.92 9.78 2.04
C MET A 108 5.01 11.10 2.81
N GLN A 109 6.04 11.24 3.65
CA GLN A 109 6.23 12.38 4.55
C GLN A 109 6.36 13.73 3.81
N GLU A 110 6.90 13.73 2.61
CA GLU A 110 7.09 14.93 1.78
C GLU A 110 5.89 15.25 0.87
N ALA A 111 4.81 14.47 0.92
CA ALA A 111 3.65 14.72 0.07
C ALA A 111 2.93 16.02 0.47
N GLU A 112 2.52 16.79 -0.53
CA GLU A 112 1.74 18.03 -0.35
C GLU A 112 0.41 17.77 0.38
N LYS A 113 -0.26 16.67 0.02
CA LYS A 113 -1.53 16.25 0.64
C LYS A 113 -1.26 15.24 1.74
N GLN A 114 -1.54 15.64 2.98
CA GLN A 114 -1.58 14.77 4.15
C GLN A 114 -3.03 14.52 4.59
N PHE A 115 -3.23 13.40 5.28
CA PHE A 115 -4.51 12.99 5.88
C PHE A 115 -4.34 12.85 7.39
N ASP A 116 -5.42 13.07 8.13
CA ASP A 116 -5.47 12.91 9.59
C ASP A 116 -6.12 11.57 9.93
N THR A 117 -5.52 10.48 9.44
CA THR A 117 -6.03 9.10 9.49
C THR A 117 -5.16 8.21 10.35
#